data_AF-A0A945VJ18-F1
#
_entry.id   AF-A0A945VJ18-F1
#
_cell.length_a   1.000
_cell.length_b   1.000
_cell.length_c   1.000
_cell.angle_alpha   90.00
_cell.angle_beta   90.00
_cell.angle_gamma   90.00
#
_symmetry.space_group_name_H-M   'P 1'
#
loop_
_entity.id
_entity.type
_entity.pdbx_description
1 polymer ?
#
loop_
_entity_poly.entity_id
_entity_poly.type
_entity_poly.pdbx_seq_one_letter_code
_entity_poly.pdbx_strand_id
1 'polypeptide(L)' 'MKHTFRIALGIILVLIGAIGGLIPIFQGWLFGIPGLIILADYFPPIKKLLKWAKIKAGYNKKSQKPHE' A
#
# COMPACT_ATOMS: atom_id res chain seq x y z
N MET A 1 23.20 22.24 -28.50
CA MET A 1 21.81 21.99 -28.04
C MET A 1 21.46 20.50 -27.85
N LYS A 2 21.92 19.57 -28.72
CA LYS A 2 21.57 18.13 -28.64
C LYS A 2 22.18 17.37 -27.44
N HIS A 3 23.34 17.80 -26.93
CA HIS A 3 24.03 17.15 -25.81
C HIS A 3 23.33 17.40 -24.47
N THR A 4 22.96 18.64 -24.19
CA THR A 4 22.21 19.02 -22.98
C THR A 4 20.89 18.26 -22.88
N PHE A 5 20.20 18.07 -24.00
CA PHE A 5 18.94 17.32 -24.06
C PHE A 5 19.12 15.83 -23.73
N ARG A 6 20.18 15.19 -24.25
CA ARG A 6 20.51 13.78 -23.93
C ARG A 6 20.87 13.60 -22.46
N ILE A 7 21.61 14.53 -21.88
CA ILE A 7 21.98 14.50 -20.46
C ILE A 7 20.74 14.70 -19.58
N ALA A 8 19.90 15.68 -19.90
CA ALA A 8 18.64 15.91 -19.19
C ALA A 8 17.71 14.70 -19.26
N LEU A 9 17.55 14.08 -20.45
CA LEU A 9 16.79 12.85 -20.62
C LEU A 9 17.36 11.69 -19.80
N GLY A 10 18.67 11.51 -19.80
CA GLY A 10 19.32 10.46 -19.01
C GLY A 10 19.07 10.62 -17.51
N ILE A 11 19.17 11.84 -16.99
CA ILE A 11 18.90 12.15 -15.58
C ILE A 11 17.43 11.88 -15.23
N ILE A 12 16.50 12.33 -16.08
CA ILE A 12 15.06 12.09 -15.87
C ILE A 12 14.74 10.59 -15.88
N LEU A 13 15.34 9.82 -16.80
CA LEU A 13 15.18 8.36 -16.85
C LEU A 13 15.72 7.67 -15.60
N VAL A 14 16.89 8.09 -15.10
CA VAL A 14 17.49 7.52 -13.88
C VAL A 14 16.63 7.83 -12.66
N LEU A 15 16.07 9.03 -12.55
CA LEU A 15 15.19 9.41 -11.44
C LEU A 15 13.88 8.63 -11.46
N ILE A 16 13.24 8.47 -12.62
CA ILE A 16 12.01 7.65 -12.75
C ILE A 16 12.32 6.17 -12.50
N GLY A 17 13.46 5.67 -13.01
CA GLY A 17 13.92 4.30 -12.77
C GLY A 17 14.26 4.02 -11.31
N ALA A 18 14.85 4.99 -10.61
CA ALA A 18 15.16 4.88 -9.18
C ALA A 18 13.91 4.97 -8.31
N ILE A 19 13.00 5.91 -8.58
CA ILE A 19 11.73 6.06 -7.86
C ILE A 19 10.82 4.86 -8.15
N GLY A 20 10.69 4.44 -9.40
CA GLY A 20 9.93 3.26 -9.80
C GLY A 20 10.56 1.93 -9.37
N GLY A 21 11.88 1.91 -9.14
CA GLY A 21 12.62 0.75 -8.64
C GLY A 21 12.58 0.59 -7.11
N LEU A 22 12.49 1.69 -6.35
CA LEU A 22 12.52 1.66 -4.88
C LEU A 22 11.14 1.88 -4.23
N ILE A 23 10.23 2.61 -4.86
CA ILE A 23 8.89 2.91 -4.34
C ILE A 23 7.86 2.43 -5.38
N PRO A 24 7.13 1.35 -5.11
CA PRO A 24 5.96 1.05 -5.90
C PRO A 24 4.88 2.07 -5.49
N ILE A 25 4.71 3.14 -6.28
CA ILE A 25 3.64 4.15 -6.10
C ILE A 25 2.24 3.49 -6.04
N PHE A 26 2.12 2.28 -6.60
CA PHE A 26 0.95 1.40 -6.50
C PHE A 26 1.31 0.07 -5.86
N GLN A 27 2.01 0.10 -4.72
CA GLN A 27 2.09 -1.09 -3.89
C GLN A 27 0.63 -1.42 -3.53
N GLY A 28 0.12 -2.57 -3.98
CA GLY A 28 -1.32 -2.88 -3.92
C GLY A 28 -1.91 -2.89 -2.51
N TRP A 29 -1.07 -2.85 -1.47
CA TRP A 29 -1.48 -2.73 -0.07
C TRP A 29 -2.07 -1.35 0.32
N LEU A 30 -1.67 -0.24 -0.32
CA LEU A 30 -2.12 1.11 0.07
C LEU A 30 -3.57 1.34 -0.36
N PHE A 31 -3.99 0.70 -1.45
CA PHE A 31 -5.38 0.63 -1.88
C PHE A 31 -6.09 -0.62 -1.35
N GLY A 32 -5.37 -1.72 -1.15
CA GLY A 32 -5.91 -3.00 -0.69
C GLY A 32 -6.34 -2.99 0.77
N ILE A 33 -5.57 -2.37 1.68
CA ILE A 33 -5.93 -2.26 3.10
C ILE A 33 -7.20 -1.41 3.29
N PRO A 34 -7.27 -0.14 2.82
CA PRO A 34 -8.49 0.66 2.97
C PRO A 34 -9.66 0.07 2.17
N GLY A 35 -9.42 -0.49 0.97
CA GLY A 35 -10.44 -1.16 0.18
C GLY A 35 -11.05 -2.37 0.90
N LEU A 36 -10.22 -3.22 1.53
CA LEU A 36 -10.69 -4.38 2.28
C LEU A 36 -11.37 -3.97 3.60
N ILE A 37 -10.95 -2.87 4.24
CA ILE A 37 -11.63 -2.31 5.41
C ILE A 37 -13.05 -1.88 5.02
N ILE A 38 -13.20 -1.08 3.97
CA ILE A 38 -14.50 -0.64 3.48
C ILE A 38 -15.36 -1.85 3.12
N LEU A 39 -14.82 -2.80 2.35
CA LEU A 39 -15.57 -3.96 1.91
C LEU A 39 -15.97 -4.89 3.08
N ALA A 40 -15.17 -4.96 4.14
CA ALA A 40 -15.49 -5.68 5.37
C ALA A 40 -16.64 -5.05 6.17
N ASP A 41 -16.82 -3.74 6.09
CA ASP A 41 -17.95 -3.05 6.73
C ASP A 41 -19.29 -3.30 6.00
N TYR A 42 -19.25 -3.49 4.68
CA TYR A 42 -20.44 -3.84 3.89
C TYR A 42 -20.75 -5.36 3.86
N PHE A 43 -19.73 -6.22 3.87
CA PHE A 43 -19.90 -7.67 3.79
C PHE A 43 -19.42 -8.40 5.05
N PRO A 44 -20.33 -8.98 5.86
CA PRO A 44 -19.96 -9.77 7.05
C PRO A 44 -18.99 -10.95 6.81
N PRO A 45 -18.99 -11.67 5.66
CA PRO A 45 -17.99 -12.72 5.43
C PRO A 45 -16.56 -12.16 5.27
N ILE A 46 -16.41 -10.98 4.68
CA ILE A 46 -15.10 -10.35 4.40
C ILE A 46 -14.48 -9.85 5.71
N LYS A 47 -15.29 -9.37 6.65
CA LYS A 47 -14.87 -9.05 8.02
C LYS A 47 -14.22 -10.23 8.75
N LYS A 48 -14.72 -11.45 8.56
CA LYS A 48 -14.13 -12.66 9.16
C LYS A 48 -12.76 -12.99 8.56
N LEU A 49 -12.63 -12.84 7.23
CA LEU A 49 -11.35 -13.02 6.52
C LEU A 49 -10.31 -11.98 6.97
N LEU A 50 -10.70 -10.70 7.08
CA LEU A 50 -9.82 -9.63 7.55
C LEU A 50 -9.39 -9.87 9.01
N LYS A 51 -10.31 -10.34 9.88
CA LYS A 51 -9.98 -10.73 11.25
C LYS A 51 -8.98 -11.88 11.30
N TRP A 52 -9.14 -12.90 10.47
CA TRP A 52 -8.21 -14.03 10.38
C TRP A 52 -6.83 -13.60 9.84
N ALA A 53 -6.80 -12.75 8.81
CA ALA A 53 -5.57 -12.18 8.25
C ALA A 53 -4.82 -11.34 9.29
N LYS A 54 -5.54 -10.53 10.07
CA LYS A 54 -4.97 -9.72 11.15
C LYS A 54 -4.33 -10.55 12.26
N ILE A 55 -4.94 -11.68 12.62
CA ILE A 55 -4.40 -12.63 13.60
C ILE A 55 -3.15 -13.32 13.05
N LYS A 56 -3.21 -13.78 11.79
CA LYS A 56 -2.07 -14.45 11.14
C LYS A 56 -0.88 -13.51 10.93
N ALA A 57 -1.13 -12.24 10.65
CA ALA A 57 -0.09 -11.22 10.45
C ALA A 57 0.58 -10.74 11.75
N GLY A 58 0.26 -11.33 12.91
CA GLY A 58 0.86 -10.95 14.19
C GLY A 58 0.51 -9.53 14.64
N TYR A 59 -0.55 -8.93 14.07
CA TYR A 59 -1.02 -7.61 14.49
C TYR A 59 -1.69 -7.75 15.86
N ASN A 60 -0.87 -7.78 16.91
CA ASN A 60 -1.30 -7.77 18.30
C ASN A 60 -1.88 -6.40 18.62
N LYS A 61 -3.12 -6.15 18.20
CA LYS A 61 -3.89 -4.99 18.65
C LYS A 61 -4.26 -5.23 20.11
N LYS A 62 -3.34 -4.91 21.00
CA LYS A 62 -3.68 -4.51 22.37
C LYS A 62 -4.65 -3.32 22.25
N SER A 63 -5.86 -3.51 22.81
CA SER A 63 -6.88 -2.50 23.12
C SER A 63 -7.79 -2.00 21.99
N GLN A 64 -9.05 -2.44 22.01
CA GLN A 64 -10.20 -1.55 22.33
C GLN A 64 -11.45 -2.40 22.66
N LYS A 65 -11.58 -2.79 23.93
CA LYS A 65 -12.87 -2.79 24.63
C LYS A 65 -12.99 -1.45 25.34
N PRO A 66 -14.15 -0.81 25.25
CA PRO A 66 -14.95 -0.43 26.43
C PRO A 66 -16.34 -1.12 26.29
N HIS A 67 -16.98 -1.81 27.24
CA HIS A 67 -17.30 -1.46 28.64
C HIS A 67 -17.50 0.05 28.74
N GLU A 68 -18.68 0.62 28.49
CA GLU A 68 -20.06 0.28 28.88
C GLU A 68 -21.05 0.65 27.78
#